data_AF-A0A928C6U8-F1
#
_entry.id   AF-A0A928C6U8-F1
#
_cell.length_a   1.000
_cell.length_b   1.000
_cell.length_c   1.000
_cell.angle_alpha   90.00
_cell.angle_beta   90.00
_cell.angle_gamma   90.00
#
_symmetry.space_group_name_H-M   'P 1'
#
loop_
_entity.id
_entity.type
_entity.pdbx_description
1 polymer ?
#
loop_
_entity_poly.entity_id
_entity_poly.type
_entity_poly.pdbx_seq_one_letter_code
_entity_poly.pdbx_strand_id
1 'polypeptide(L)'
;MKKLLFALILIMGFVTSETISAQTKTIYVTPEEAKIFYNGHEVGNGTYQIKFRRTDDFAVFKFEAPGYITKKVKVFRTNPNKTLTYTLLRDEAMANSVGGEDGVDIANKFFVVKAKSGLTEMDVWKRLMNIAINHFENIETMDKDAGWIKTAWVYDDFPGQTVRTKLEIRSQYSTDDELTYKVKIYSEISDGNSKKDEAFTQYDRVLRKYNDIITELQTTLGHGF
;
A
#
# COMPACT_ATOMS: atom_id res chain seq x y z
N MET A 1 58.53 59.60 -16.78
CA MET A 1 57.44 58.66 -17.13
C MET A 1 57.67 57.26 -16.53
N LYS A 2 57.80 57.14 -15.20
CA LYS A 2 57.92 55.85 -14.48
C LYS A 2 57.08 55.76 -13.20
N LYS A 3 56.31 56.82 -12.88
CA LYS A 3 55.43 56.87 -11.70
C LYS A 3 53.94 56.76 -12.02
N LEU A 4 53.57 56.66 -13.31
CA LEU A 4 52.17 56.50 -13.73
C LEU A 4 51.75 55.04 -13.96
N LEU A 5 52.69 54.09 -14.00
CA LEU A 5 52.35 52.68 -14.25
C LEU A 5 51.99 51.88 -12.99
N PHE A 6 52.19 52.45 -11.80
CA PHE A 6 51.91 51.76 -10.53
C PHE A 6 50.48 51.98 -10.02
N ALA A 7 49.73 52.92 -10.60
CA ALA A 7 48.37 53.23 -10.18
C ALA A 7 47.31 52.35 -10.87
N LEU A 8 47.66 51.60 -11.92
CA LEU A 8 46.69 50.80 -12.69
C LEU A 8 46.59 49.34 -12.22
N ILE A 9 47.49 48.86 -11.36
CA ILE A 9 47.48 47.49 -10.82
C ILE A 9 46.69 47.39 -9.49
N LEU A 10 46.33 48.53 -8.89
CA LEU A 10 45.61 48.54 -7.59
C LEU A 10 44.09 48.35 -7.72
N ILE A 11 43.53 48.26 -8.93
CA ILE A 11 42.07 48.14 -9.16
C ILE A 11 41.64 46.68 -9.40
N MET A 12 42.57 45.73 -9.51
CA MET A 12 42.27 44.33 -9.87
C MET A 12 42.12 43.36 -8.68
N GLY A 13 42.03 43.88 -7.45
CA GLY A 13 42.07 43.09 -6.22
C GLY A 13 40.74 42.88 -5.49
N PHE A 14 39.61 43.37 -6.01
CA PHE A 14 38.29 43.01 -5.45
C PHE A 14 37.82 41.70 -6.07
N VAL A 15 38.47 40.60 -5.70
CA VAL A 15 37.82 39.29 -5.73
C VAL A 15 36.74 39.38 -4.66
N THR A 16 35.50 39.65 -5.08
CA THR A 16 34.34 39.45 -4.23
C THR A 16 34.32 37.96 -3.89
N SER A 17 34.83 37.62 -2.70
CA SER A 17 34.56 36.34 -2.08
C SER A 17 33.05 36.30 -1.86
N GLU A 18 32.32 35.74 -2.82
CA GLU A 18 30.94 35.36 -2.59
C GLU A 18 30.95 34.42 -1.40
N THR A 19 30.53 34.93 -0.24
CA THR A 19 30.14 34.08 0.87
C THR A 19 28.89 33.34 0.42
N ILE A 20 29.10 32.21 -0.27
CA ILE A 20 28.05 31.28 -0.65
C ILE A 20 27.52 30.70 0.65
N SER A 21 26.51 31.36 1.20
CA SER A 21 25.79 30.89 2.38
C SER A 21 25.30 29.47 2.10
N ALA A 22 25.57 28.55 3.03
CA ALA A 22 25.03 27.19 2.96
C ALA A 22 23.51 27.27 2.76
N GLN A 23 23.01 26.74 1.65
CA GLN A 23 21.58 26.74 1.36
C GLN A 23 20.92 25.76 2.30
N THR A 24 20.19 26.32 3.27
CA THR A 24 19.53 25.59 4.32
C THR A 24 18.04 25.51 4.00
N LYS A 25 17.44 24.33 4.18
CA LYS A 25 16.00 24.14 4.03
C LYS A 25 15.42 23.49 5.27
N THR A 26 14.27 23.97 5.69
CA THR A 26 13.49 23.37 6.78
C THR A 26 12.38 22.51 6.19
N ILE A 27 12.32 21.28 6.62
CA ILE A 27 11.28 20.31 6.29
C ILE A 27 10.32 20.25 7.48
N TYR A 28 9.03 20.40 7.22
CA TYR A 28 7.95 20.12 8.16
C TYR A 28 7.11 18.96 7.65
N VAL A 29 6.75 18.06 8.54
CA VAL A 29 5.93 16.89 8.24
C VAL A 29 4.74 16.85 9.20
N THR A 30 3.56 16.60 8.64
CA THR A 30 2.33 16.38 9.40
C THR A 30 1.91 14.92 9.20
N PRO A 31 1.67 14.15 10.28
CA PRO A 31 1.60 14.59 11.68
C PRO A 31 2.98 14.81 12.34
N GLU A 32 3.04 15.51 13.48
CA GLU A 32 4.30 15.95 14.11
C GLU A 32 5.16 14.79 14.63
N GLU A 33 4.55 13.67 14.99
CA GLU A 33 5.23 12.45 15.41
C GLU A 33 5.93 11.71 14.24
N ALA A 34 5.66 12.09 12.99
CA ALA A 34 6.20 11.42 11.81
C ALA A 34 7.73 11.43 11.82
N LYS A 35 8.32 10.24 11.76
CA LYS A 35 9.77 10.02 11.65
C LYS A 35 10.26 10.50 10.29
N ILE A 36 11.35 11.25 10.31
CA ILE A 36 12.03 11.76 9.12
C ILE A 36 13.32 10.99 8.94
N PHE A 37 13.48 10.38 7.78
CA PHE A 37 14.71 9.71 7.38
C PHE A 37 15.39 10.47 6.26
N TYR A 38 16.70 10.67 6.40
CA TYR A 38 17.57 11.23 5.38
C TYR A 38 18.69 10.23 5.07
N ASN A 39 18.83 9.86 3.79
CA ASN A 39 19.77 8.82 3.34
C ASN A 39 19.65 7.49 4.11
N GLY A 40 18.43 7.12 4.52
CA GLY A 40 18.16 5.88 5.26
C GLY A 40 18.35 5.96 6.77
N HIS A 41 18.89 7.07 7.31
CA HIS A 41 19.04 7.29 8.75
C HIS A 41 17.91 8.16 9.29
N GLU A 42 17.35 7.79 10.44
CA GLU A 42 16.39 8.63 11.17
C GLU A 42 17.11 9.89 11.67
N VAL A 43 16.57 11.06 11.36
CA VAL A 43 17.19 12.37 11.67
C VAL A 43 16.32 13.28 12.53
N GLY A 44 15.08 12.90 12.80
CA GLY A 44 14.16 13.64 13.67
C GLY A 44 12.70 13.27 13.44
N ASN A 45 11.80 14.00 14.10
CA ASN A 45 10.35 13.84 14.00
C ASN A 45 9.69 15.19 13.72
N GLY A 46 8.74 15.23 12.79
CA GLY A 46 7.89 16.40 12.47
C GLY A 46 8.62 17.58 11.83
N THR A 47 9.89 17.82 12.16
CA THR A 47 10.72 18.85 11.56
C THR A 47 12.17 18.42 11.43
N TYR A 48 12.82 18.86 10.35
CA TYR A 48 14.25 18.67 10.16
C TYR A 48 14.83 19.78 9.30
N GLN A 49 16.02 20.27 9.66
CA GLN A 49 16.73 21.27 8.88
C GLN A 49 17.92 20.63 8.15
N ILE A 50 17.84 20.60 6.82
CA ILE A 50 18.94 20.14 5.96
C ILE A 50 19.81 21.31 5.53
N LYS A 51 21.12 21.13 5.66
CA LYS A 51 22.14 22.02 5.10
C LYS A 51 22.76 21.36 3.89
N PHE A 52 22.50 21.89 2.70
CA PHE A 52 23.09 21.36 1.47
C PHE A 52 24.56 21.73 1.36
N ARG A 53 25.41 20.76 1.04
CA ARG A 53 26.80 21.02 0.66
C ARG A 53 26.86 21.52 -0.78
N ARG A 54 28.00 22.09 -1.17
CA ARG A 54 28.21 22.60 -2.53
C ARG A 54 28.03 21.55 -3.61
N THR A 55 28.31 20.29 -3.30
CA THR A 55 28.23 19.13 -4.19
C THR A 55 26.86 18.46 -4.19
N ASP A 56 25.95 18.84 -3.29
CA ASP A 56 24.65 18.19 -3.18
C ASP A 56 23.64 18.90 -4.11
N ASP A 57 23.10 18.17 -5.09
CA ASP A 57 22.03 18.68 -5.96
C ASP A 57 20.64 18.49 -5.34
N PHE A 58 20.46 17.39 -4.61
CA PHE A 58 19.23 17.04 -3.93
C PHE A 58 19.45 16.16 -2.70
N ALA A 59 18.45 16.10 -1.84
CA ALA A 59 18.36 15.21 -0.69
C ALA A 59 17.10 14.34 -0.84
N VAL A 60 17.20 13.05 -0.52
CA VAL A 60 16.06 12.14 -0.51
C VAL A 60 15.60 11.95 0.93
N PHE A 61 14.33 12.21 1.14
CA PHE A 61 13.68 12.00 2.43
C PHE A 61 12.64 10.89 2.34
N LYS A 62 12.50 10.14 3.42
CA LYS A 62 11.41 9.20 3.67
C LYS A 62 10.73 9.62 4.97
N PHE A 63 9.41 9.64 4.98
CA PHE A 63 8.59 10.03 6.11
C PHE A 63 7.69 8.85 6.50
N GLU A 64 7.67 8.49 7.79
CA GLU A 64 6.91 7.35 8.30
C GLU A 64 6.17 7.73 9.59
N ALA A 65 4.89 7.36 9.68
CA ALA A 65 4.10 7.48 10.91
C ALA A 65 3.13 6.30 11.00
N PRO A 66 2.86 5.77 12.21
CA PRO A 66 1.89 4.68 12.38
C PRO A 66 0.50 5.05 11.83
N GLY A 67 -0.08 4.20 10.97
CA GLY A 67 -1.39 4.44 10.35
C GLY A 67 -1.37 5.44 9.18
N TYR A 68 -0.20 5.78 8.65
CA TYR A 68 -0.04 6.65 7.49
C TYR A 68 0.80 5.99 6.40
N ILE A 69 0.50 6.34 5.14
CA ILE A 69 1.26 5.89 3.98
C ILE A 69 2.65 6.53 4.00
N THR A 70 3.68 5.69 3.85
CA THR A 70 5.07 6.14 3.78
C THR A 70 5.28 7.04 2.56
N LYS A 71 5.85 8.23 2.78
CA LYS A 71 6.07 9.20 1.70
C LYS A 71 7.56 9.38 1.44
N LYS A 72 7.97 9.20 0.19
CA LYS A 72 9.34 9.45 -0.28
C LYS A 72 9.36 10.70 -1.15
N VAL A 73 10.25 11.63 -0.85
CA VAL A 73 10.37 12.90 -1.60
C VAL A 73 11.82 13.23 -1.92
N LYS A 74 12.02 13.85 -3.08
CA LYS A 74 13.30 14.42 -3.50
C LYS A 74 13.25 15.93 -3.33
N VAL A 75 14.10 16.47 -2.46
CA VAL A 75 14.21 17.91 -2.20
C VAL A 75 15.46 18.43 -2.90
N PHE A 76 15.27 19.27 -3.91
CA PHE A 76 16.38 19.89 -4.62
C PHE A 76 16.94 21.09 -3.86
N ARG A 77 18.26 21.23 -3.89
CA ARG A 77 18.97 22.39 -3.33
C ARG A 77 18.45 23.71 -3.91
N THR A 78 18.19 23.71 -5.21
CA THR A 78 17.73 24.86 -6.01
C THR A 78 16.25 25.22 -5.82
N ASN A 79 15.49 24.45 -5.03
CA ASN A 79 14.09 24.81 -4.75
C ASN A 79 14.03 26.24 -4.16
N PRO A 80 13.17 27.13 -4.65
CA PRO A 80 13.14 28.53 -4.17
C PRO A 80 12.65 28.63 -2.71
N ASN A 81 11.83 27.66 -2.26
CA ASN A 81 11.28 27.66 -0.92
C ASN A 81 12.35 27.21 0.09
N LYS A 82 12.52 28.02 1.14
CA LYS A 82 13.37 27.69 2.31
C LYS A 82 12.65 26.73 3.26
N THR A 83 11.32 26.72 3.23
CA THR A 83 10.46 25.87 4.06
C THR A 83 9.60 25.00 3.17
N LEU A 84 9.60 23.70 3.43
CA LEU A 84 8.82 22.70 2.69
C LEU A 84 7.96 21.92 3.68
N THR A 85 6.67 21.83 3.39
CA THR A 85 5.71 21.13 4.24
C THR A 85 5.16 19.90 3.52
N TYR A 86 5.10 18.78 4.22
CA TYR A 86 4.58 17.52 3.70
C TYR A 86 3.54 16.94 4.65
N THR A 87 2.33 16.74 4.15
CA THR A 87 1.30 15.99 4.86
C THR A 87 1.34 14.53 4.42
N LEU A 88 1.31 13.61 5.38
CA LEU A 88 1.13 12.19 5.15
C LEU A 88 -0.36 11.86 5.00
N LEU A 89 -0.67 10.94 4.10
CA LEU A 89 -2.02 10.41 3.94
C LEU A 89 -2.25 9.31 4.96
N ARG A 90 -3.42 9.29 5.59
CA ARG A 90 -3.82 8.16 6.43
C ARG A 90 -3.93 6.91 5.56
N ASP A 91 -3.46 5.79 6.10
CA ASP A 91 -3.59 4.50 5.43
C ASP A 91 -5.00 3.94 5.68
N GLU A 92 -5.95 4.41 4.86
CA GLU A 92 -7.35 3.98 4.97
C GLU A 92 -7.55 2.54 4.52
N ALA A 93 -6.71 2.02 3.62
CA ALA A 93 -6.74 0.62 3.21
C ALA A 93 -6.41 -0.30 4.41
N MET A 94 -5.37 0.05 5.18
CA MET A 94 -5.01 -0.64 6.42
C MET A 94 -6.10 -0.56 7.47
N ALA A 95 -6.68 0.63 7.68
CA ALA A 95 -7.76 0.83 8.67
C ALA A 95 -9.02 0.01 8.34
N ASN A 96 -9.36 -0.11 7.06
CA ASN A 96 -10.54 -0.84 6.58
C ASN A 96 -10.30 -2.32 6.28
N SER A 97 -9.13 -2.85 6.65
CA SER A 97 -8.78 -4.26 6.45
C SER A 97 -8.44 -4.96 7.76
N VAL A 98 -8.37 -6.29 7.70
CA VAL A 98 -7.91 -7.19 8.76
C VAL A 98 -6.87 -8.15 8.20
N GLY A 99 -5.86 -8.47 9.00
CA GLY A 99 -4.82 -9.42 8.65
C GLY A 99 -4.42 -10.29 9.84
N GLY A 100 -3.30 -11.00 9.69
CA GLY A 100 -2.79 -11.90 10.74
C GLY A 100 -2.54 -11.21 12.08
N GLU A 101 -2.09 -9.94 12.06
CA GLU A 101 -1.89 -9.12 13.27
C GLU A 101 -3.22 -8.83 14.02
N ASP A 102 -4.36 -8.86 13.32
CA ASP A 102 -5.70 -8.68 13.89
C ASP A 102 -6.36 -10.03 14.26
N GLY A 103 -5.64 -11.14 14.12
CA GLY A 103 -6.16 -12.49 14.36
C GLY A 103 -6.92 -13.11 13.16
N VAL A 104 -6.89 -12.48 11.98
CA VAL A 104 -7.59 -12.95 10.77
C VAL A 104 -6.58 -13.20 9.65
N ASP A 105 -6.06 -14.43 9.57
CA ASP A 105 -5.02 -14.81 8.61
C ASP A 105 -5.54 -15.64 7.43
N ILE A 106 -6.39 -15.03 6.61
CA ILE A 106 -7.07 -15.70 5.49
C ILE A 106 -6.66 -15.16 4.11
N ALA A 107 -6.03 -13.98 4.08
CA ALA A 107 -5.68 -13.31 2.82
C ALA A 107 -4.77 -14.22 2.00
N ASN A 108 -5.09 -14.40 0.72
CA ASN A 108 -4.29 -15.15 -0.24
C ASN A 108 -4.02 -16.62 0.13
N LYS A 109 -4.78 -17.20 1.08
CA LYS A 109 -4.65 -18.58 1.55
C LYS A 109 -5.89 -19.40 1.21
N PHE A 110 -5.70 -20.68 0.93
CA PHE A 110 -6.83 -21.61 0.82
C PHE A 110 -7.25 -22.05 2.22
N PHE A 111 -8.54 -21.97 2.49
CA PHE A 111 -9.19 -22.63 3.62
C PHE A 111 -10.23 -23.64 3.11
N VAL A 112 -10.56 -24.62 3.94
CA VAL A 112 -11.43 -25.73 3.57
C VAL A 112 -12.80 -25.52 4.20
N VAL A 113 -13.84 -25.63 3.38
CA VAL A 113 -15.24 -25.60 3.83
C VAL A 113 -15.83 -26.98 3.58
N LYS A 114 -16.30 -27.60 4.66
CA LYS A 114 -17.00 -28.89 4.64
C LYS A 114 -18.50 -28.67 4.71
N ALA A 115 -19.25 -29.33 3.84
CA ALA A 115 -20.71 -29.29 3.91
C ALA A 115 -21.23 -30.11 5.09
N LYS A 116 -22.32 -29.64 5.73
CA LYS A 116 -23.08 -30.41 6.72
C LYS A 116 -23.63 -31.68 6.09
N SER A 117 -23.68 -32.75 6.89
CA SER A 117 -24.36 -33.99 6.52
C SER A 117 -25.82 -33.72 6.13
N GLY A 118 -26.29 -34.41 5.08
CA GLY A 118 -27.66 -34.28 4.59
C GLY A 118 -27.88 -33.17 3.55
N LEU A 119 -26.87 -32.36 3.23
CA LEU A 119 -26.92 -31.47 2.07
C LEU A 119 -26.54 -32.22 0.80
N THR A 120 -27.29 -32.02 -0.28
CA THR A 120 -26.89 -32.51 -1.60
C THR A 120 -25.81 -31.60 -2.18
N GLU A 121 -25.02 -32.12 -3.13
CA GLU A 121 -24.05 -31.33 -3.88
C GLU A 121 -24.72 -30.11 -4.56
N MET A 122 -25.93 -30.28 -5.08
CA MET A 122 -26.71 -29.20 -5.69
C MET A 122 -27.08 -28.11 -4.68
N ASP A 123 -27.43 -28.47 -3.45
CA ASP A 123 -27.77 -27.50 -2.41
C ASP A 123 -26.54 -26.69 -1.98
N VAL A 124 -25.40 -27.38 -1.81
CA VAL A 124 -24.12 -26.73 -1.48
C VAL A 124 -23.69 -25.80 -2.61
N TRP A 125 -23.77 -26.27 -3.86
CA TRP A 125 -23.43 -25.48 -5.02
C TRP A 125 -24.26 -24.20 -5.12
N LYS A 126 -25.59 -24.29 -4.95
CA LYS A 126 -26.48 -23.10 -4.92
C LYS A 126 -26.11 -22.10 -3.84
N ARG A 127 -25.73 -22.57 -2.65
CA ARG A 127 -25.30 -21.69 -1.56
C ARG A 127 -23.98 -20.99 -1.88
N LEU A 128 -22.99 -21.72 -2.41
CA LEU A 128 -21.72 -21.16 -2.87
C LEU A 128 -21.91 -20.11 -3.97
N MET A 129 -22.79 -20.37 -4.94
CA MET A 129 -23.15 -19.41 -5.99
C MET A 129 -23.77 -18.14 -5.41
N ASN A 130 -24.72 -18.28 -4.48
CA ASN A 130 -25.36 -17.13 -3.83
C ASN A 130 -24.35 -16.27 -3.07
N ILE A 131 -23.42 -16.89 -2.32
CA ILE A 131 -22.35 -16.16 -1.63
C ILE A 131 -21.49 -15.38 -2.64
N ALA A 132 -21.08 -16.01 -3.75
CA ALA A 132 -20.28 -15.32 -4.75
C ALA A 132 -21.03 -14.12 -5.37
N ILE A 133 -22.30 -14.28 -5.73
CA ILE A 133 -23.12 -13.24 -6.38
C ILE A 133 -23.48 -12.10 -5.41
N ASN A 134 -23.67 -12.39 -4.12
CA ASN A 134 -24.00 -11.37 -3.12
C ASN A 134 -22.84 -10.43 -2.83
N HIS A 135 -21.60 -10.91 -2.97
CA HIS A 135 -20.39 -10.18 -2.59
C HIS A 135 -19.58 -9.66 -3.79
N PHE A 136 -19.79 -10.22 -4.98
CA PHE A 136 -19.06 -9.86 -6.19
C PHE A 136 -20.02 -9.63 -7.35
N GLU A 137 -19.92 -8.44 -7.97
CA GLU A 137 -20.80 -8.04 -9.08
C GLU A 137 -20.59 -8.88 -10.34
N ASN A 138 -19.34 -9.30 -10.60
CA ASN A 138 -18.96 -9.96 -11.83
C ASN A 138 -18.35 -11.34 -11.56
N ILE A 139 -18.92 -12.37 -12.19
CA ILE A 139 -18.45 -13.75 -12.13
C ILE A 139 -17.74 -14.09 -13.45
N GLU A 140 -16.49 -14.55 -13.38
CA GLU A 140 -15.70 -14.97 -14.55
C GLU A 140 -15.98 -16.42 -14.93
N THR A 141 -16.14 -17.29 -13.93
CA THR A 141 -16.38 -18.72 -14.15
C THR A 141 -17.32 -19.25 -13.08
N MET A 142 -18.32 -20.00 -13.52
CA MET A 142 -19.24 -20.73 -12.66
C MET A 142 -19.55 -22.05 -13.35
N ASP A 143 -18.70 -23.04 -13.12
CA ASP A 143 -18.76 -24.35 -13.76
C ASP A 143 -18.90 -25.42 -12.69
N LYS A 144 -20.09 -26.01 -12.60
CA LYS A 144 -20.39 -27.05 -11.61
C LYS A 144 -19.59 -28.33 -11.90
N ASP A 145 -19.48 -28.72 -13.16
CA ASP A 145 -18.90 -30.01 -13.55
C ASP A 145 -17.37 -29.98 -13.33
N ALA A 146 -16.74 -28.85 -13.62
CA ALA A 146 -15.34 -28.63 -13.27
C ALA A 146 -15.16 -28.32 -11.76
N GLY A 147 -16.23 -27.90 -11.08
CA GLY A 147 -16.25 -27.56 -9.67
C GLY A 147 -15.61 -26.23 -9.34
N TRP A 148 -15.70 -25.22 -10.22
CA TRP A 148 -15.06 -23.91 -10.05
C TRP A 148 -16.05 -22.75 -9.99
N ILE A 149 -15.83 -21.85 -9.04
CA ILE A 149 -16.40 -20.50 -9.05
C ILE A 149 -15.24 -19.51 -8.95
N LYS A 150 -15.15 -18.60 -9.90
CA LYS A 150 -14.17 -17.51 -9.92
C LYS A 150 -14.86 -16.19 -10.21
N THR A 151 -14.54 -15.18 -9.41
CA THR A 151 -15.05 -13.82 -9.62
C THR A 151 -14.02 -12.97 -10.34
N ALA A 152 -14.47 -11.90 -10.99
CA ALA A 152 -13.57 -10.87 -11.45
C ALA A 152 -12.95 -10.13 -10.25
N TRP A 153 -11.89 -9.37 -10.52
CA TRP A 153 -11.34 -8.43 -9.56
C TRP A 153 -12.34 -7.30 -9.28
N VAL A 154 -12.64 -7.08 -7.99
CA VAL A 154 -13.34 -5.90 -7.48
C VAL A 154 -12.27 -4.93 -6.97
N TYR A 155 -12.38 -3.66 -7.33
CA TYR A 155 -11.42 -2.62 -6.98
C TYR A 155 -12.04 -1.64 -5.98
N ASP A 156 -11.33 -1.42 -4.88
CA ASP A 156 -11.66 -0.46 -3.83
C ASP A 156 -10.58 0.62 -3.77
N ASP A 157 -10.96 1.86 -4.11
CA ASP A 157 -10.05 2.99 -4.14
C ASP A 157 -10.03 3.70 -2.78
N PHE A 158 -8.82 3.90 -2.25
CA PHE A 158 -8.53 4.67 -1.04
C PHE A 158 -7.63 5.88 -1.40
N PRO A 159 -7.44 6.84 -0.48
CA PRO A 159 -6.50 7.93 -0.69
C PRO A 159 -5.05 7.45 -0.86
N GLY A 160 -4.60 7.34 -2.10
CA GLY A 160 -3.21 6.98 -2.44
C GLY A 160 -2.94 5.48 -2.54
N GLN A 161 -3.94 4.63 -2.36
CA GLN A 161 -3.87 3.19 -2.59
C GLN A 161 -5.15 2.64 -3.24
N THR A 162 -5.01 1.59 -4.04
CA THR A 162 -6.15 0.79 -4.53
C THR A 162 -5.97 -0.64 -4.06
N VAL A 163 -6.99 -1.22 -3.43
CA VAL A 163 -7.04 -2.65 -3.09
C VAL A 163 -7.91 -3.35 -4.12
N ARG A 164 -7.49 -4.53 -4.59
CA ARG A 164 -8.34 -5.41 -5.40
C ARG A 164 -8.52 -6.76 -4.76
N THR A 165 -9.76 -7.27 -4.82
CA THR A 165 -10.13 -8.55 -4.23
C THR A 165 -10.87 -9.44 -5.24
N LYS A 166 -10.61 -10.74 -5.22
CA LYS A 166 -11.43 -11.74 -5.94
C LYS A 166 -11.57 -13.03 -5.14
N LEU A 167 -12.62 -13.78 -5.43
CA LEU A 167 -12.94 -15.05 -4.81
C LEU A 167 -12.69 -16.20 -5.78
N GLU A 168 -12.08 -17.27 -5.26
CA GLU A 168 -11.98 -18.56 -5.92
C GLU A 168 -12.52 -19.65 -5.01
N ILE A 169 -13.43 -20.46 -5.53
CA ILE A 169 -13.93 -21.67 -4.89
C ILE A 169 -13.65 -22.82 -5.85
N ARG A 170 -13.09 -23.91 -5.33
CA ARG A 170 -12.90 -25.16 -6.08
C ARG A 170 -13.35 -26.37 -5.28
N SER A 171 -13.97 -27.33 -5.93
CA SER A 171 -14.26 -28.63 -5.32
C SER A 171 -12.97 -29.32 -4.87
N GLN A 172 -13.07 -30.07 -3.79
CA GLN A 172 -12.00 -30.91 -3.28
C GLN A 172 -12.55 -32.33 -3.11
N TYR A 173 -11.98 -33.27 -3.84
CA TYR A 173 -12.24 -34.68 -3.60
C TYR A 173 -11.68 -35.07 -2.23
N SER A 174 -12.53 -35.63 -1.38
CA SER A 174 -12.14 -36.25 -0.11
C SER A 174 -12.33 -37.76 -0.22
N THR A 175 -11.59 -38.53 0.57
CA THR A 175 -11.69 -40.00 0.61
C THR A 175 -12.96 -40.51 1.28
N ASP A 176 -13.68 -39.65 2.01
CA ASP A 176 -14.78 -40.03 2.91
C ASP A 176 -16.16 -39.66 2.35
N ASP A 177 -16.27 -39.42 1.03
CA ASP A 177 -17.48 -38.90 0.34
C ASP A 177 -18.04 -37.59 0.94
N GLU A 178 -17.25 -36.86 1.73
CA GLU A 178 -17.60 -35.55 2.26
C GLU A 178 -17.47 -34.47 1.18
N LEU A 179 -18.57 -33.77 0.90
CA LEU A 179 -18.59 -32.61 0.01
C LEU A 179 -17.73 -31.48 0.61
N THR A 180 -16.56 -31.29 0.02
CA THR A 180 -15.52 -30.38 0.52
C THR A 180 -15.12 -29.40 -0.57
N TYR A 181 -14.91 -28.14 -0.19
CA TYR A 181 -14.50 -27.07 -1.11
C TYR A 181 -13.32 -26.31 -0.54
N LYS A 182 -12.37 -25.95 -1.41
CA LYS A 182 -11.31 -25.01 -1.07
C LYS A 182 -11.73 -23.62 -1.53
N VAL A 183 -11.65 -22.67 -0.60
CA VAL A 183 -11.99 -21.27 -0.84
C VAL A 183 -10.74 -20.43 -0.64
N LYS A 184 -10.53 -19.45 -1.50
CA LYS A 184 -9.45 -18.46 -1.39
C LYS A 184 -9.96 -17.08 -1.77
N ILE A 185 -9.70 -16.12 -0.89
CA ILE A 185 -9.88 -14.69 -1.16
C ILE A 185 -8.51 -14.14 -1.54
N TYR A 186 -8.35 -13.76 -2.80
CA TYR A 186 -7.16 -13.07 -3.27
C TYR A 186 -7.29 -11.60 -2.92
N SER A 187 -6.24 -11.02 -2.34
CA SER A 187 -6.17 -9.61 -1.98
C SER A 187 -4.84 -9.03 -2.44
N GLU A 188 -4.90 -7.94 -3.19
CA GLU A 188 -3.72 -7.23 -3.69
C GLU A 188 -3.88 -5.73 -3.53
N ILE A 189 -2.77 -5.01 -3.40
CA ILE A 189 -2.73 -3.57 -3.19
C ILE A 189 -1.75 -2.91 -4.16
N SER A 190 -2.11 -1.73 -4.66
CA SER A 190 -1.24 -0.85 -5.42
C SER A 190 -1.15 0.52 -4.74
N ASP A 191 0.05 1.10 -4.74
CA ASP A 191 0.26 2.48 -4.30
C ASP A 191 0.03 3.45 -5.46
N GLY A 192 -0.38 4.68 -5.15
CA GLY A 192 -0.61 5.75 -6.13
C GLY A 192 -1.86 5.59 -6.99
N ASN A 193 -2.82 4.77 -6.56
CA ASN A 193 -4.10 4.49 -7.24
C ASN A 193 -3.93 3.97 -8.68
N SER A 194 -2.86 3.21 -8.94
CA SER A 194 -2.66 2.58 -10.25
C SER A 194 -3.54 1.34 -10.39
N LYS A 195 -4.34 1.28 -11.45
CA LYS A 195 -5.17 0.11 -11.79
C LYS A 195 -4.53 -0.83 -12.82
N LYS A 196 -3.24 -0.64 -13.12
CA LYS A 196 -2.49 -1.54 -14.00
C LYS A 196 -2.09 -2.80 -13.24
N ASP A 197 -2.19 -3.95 -13.88
CA ASP A 197 -1.90 -5.24 -13.26
C ASP A 197 -0.49 -5.31 -12.66
N GLU A 198 0.52 -4.74 -13.33
CA GLU A 198 1.90 -4.76 -12.83
C GLU A 198 2.15 -3.90 -11.59
N ALA A 199 1.19 -3.03 -11.22
CA ALA A 199 1.31 -2.18 -10.04
C ALA A 199 0.80 -2.85 -8.75
N PHE A 200 0.08 -3.96 -8.87
CA PHE A 200 -0.46 -4.68 -7.73
C PHE A 200 0.54 -5.67 -7.14
N THR A 201 0.60 -5.69 -5.82
CA THR A 201 1.39 -6.64 -5.04
C THR A 201 0.47 -7.36 -4.06
N GLN A 202 0.87 -8.56 -3.60
CA GLN A 202 0.07 -9.30 -2.63
C GLN A 202 -0.15 -8.48 -1.36
N TYR A 203 -1.41 -8.37 -0.96
CA TYR A 203 -1.78 -7.74 0.30
C TYR A 203 -2.13 -8.84 1.32
N ASP A 204 -1.43 -8.83 2.44
CA ASP A 204 -1.60 -9.81 3.52
C ASP A 204 -2.87 -9.58 4.36
N ARG A 205 -3.73 -8.65 3.92
CA ARG A 205 -4.97 -8.25 4.59
C ARG A 205 -6.16 -8.37 3.66
N VAL A 206 -7.33 -8.62 4.22
CA VAL A 206 -8.61 -8.61 3.51
C VAL A 206 -9.44 -7.43 3.99
N LEU A 207 -10.15 -6.76 3.09
CA LEU A 207 -11.08 -5.70 3.47
C LEU A 207 -12.19 -6.24 4.37
N ARG A 208 -12.53 -5.51 5.43
CA ARG A 208 -13.51 -5.93 6.45
C ARG A 208 -14.86 -6.32 5.87
N LYS A 209 -15.27 -5.70 4.76
CA LYS A 209 -16.52 -6.03 4.04
C LYS A 209 -16.60 -7.49 3.58
N TYR A 210 -15.47 -8.18 3.44
CA TYR A 210 -15.42 -9.59 3.03
C TYR A 210 -15.34 -10.58 4.21
N ASN A 211 -15.34 -10.10 5.46
CA ASN A 211 -15.45 -10.99 6.63
C ASN A 211 -16.80 -11.74 6.65
N ASP A 212 -17.83 -11.12 6.09
CA ASP A 212 -19.17 -11.71 6.01
C ASP A 212 -19.17 -12.96 5.12
N ILE A 213 -18.34 -13.02 4.07
CA ILE A 213 -18.19 -14.23 3.24
C ILE A 213 -17.80 -15.43 4.09
N ILE A 214 -16.84 -15.27 5.00
CA ILE A 214 -16.36 -16.37 5.85
C ILE A 214 -17.50 -16.83 6.76
N THR A 215 -18.20 -15.88 7.38
CA THR A 215 -19.31 -16.15 8.28
C THR A 215 -20.46 -16.84 7.55
N GLU A 216 -20.78 -16.40 6.33
CA GLU A 216 -21.80 -17.01 5.48
C GLU A 216 -21.42 -18.42 5.04
N LEU A 217 -20.17 -18.65 4.62
CA LEU A 217 -19.67 -19.98 4.27
C LEU A 217 -19.83 -20.93 5.46
N GLN A 218 -19.48 -20.50 6.67
CA GLN A 218 -19.61 -21.32 7.88
C GLN A 218 -21.06 -21.61 8.28
N THR A 219 -21.91 -20.57 8.28
CA THR A 219 -23.29 -20.69 8.75
C THR A 219 -24.15 -21.47 7.77
N THR A 220 -23.99 -21.18 6.47
CA THR A 220 -24.81 -21.77 5.40
C THR A 220 -24.33 -23.14 4.95
N LEU A 221 -23.03 -23.45 5.00
CA LEU A 221 -22.51 -24.74 4.54
C LEU A 221 -22.16 -25.70 5.68
N GLY A 222 -21.42 -25.25 6.70
CA GLY A 222 -20.88 -26.12 7.77
C GLY A 222 -19.79 -25.47 8.63
N HIS A 223 -19.61 -25.95 9.86
CA HIS A 223 -18.51 -25.53 10.73
C HIS A 223 -17.17 -26.12 10.22
N GLY A 224 -16.13 -25.29 10.14
CA GLY A 224 -14.76 -25.73 9.86
C GLY A 224 -13.74 -24.61 9.93
N PHE A 225 -13.06 -24.50 11.08
CA PHE A 225 -11.66 -24.09 11.20
C PHE A 225 -10.99 -25.07 12.16
#